data_AF-A0A1G3E8F2-F1
#
_entry.id   AF-A0A1G3E8F2-F1
#
_cell.length_a   1.000
_cell.length_b   1.000
_cell.length_c   1.000
_cell.angle_alpha   90.00
_cell.angle_beta   90.00
_cell.angle_gamma   90.00
#
_symmetry.space_group_name_H-M   'P 1'
#
loop_
_entity.id
_entity.type
_entity.pdbx_description
1 polymer ?
#
loop_
_entity_poly.entity_id
_entity_poly.type
_entity_poly.pdbx_seq_one_letter_code
_entity_poly.pdbx_strand_id
1 'polypeptide(L)'
;MEEHLTKTWQMLVGEDLSFSAQAICSQALLAQHYFVVTLHPTPSGHLAGVGLAIAEQDARKLTSQMFDLPESELSADDIADACGELCNVFASGVPTHITDQLTLDLGLPSRLSHAQFLLILAASTVSGSYIAHQQDRHIQVIIFETLEVPAAAGWSPAT
;
A
#
# COMPACT_ATOMS: atom_id res chain seq x y z
N MET A 1 5.64 -11.84 -5.67
CA MET A 1 4.86 -10.77 -5.02
C MET A 1 3.98 -11.36 -3.92
N GLU A 2 3.01 -12.24 -4.21
CA GLU A 2 2.18 -12.90 -3.16
C GLU A 2 3.00 -13.47 -1.98
N GLU A 3 3.98 -14.34 -2.25
CA GLU A 3 4.84 -14.92 -1.23
C GLU A 3 5.65 -13.87 -0.45
N HIS A 4 6.10 -12.81 -1.13
CA HIS A 4 6.82 -11.71 -0.50
C HIS A 4 5.91 -10.96 0.47
N LEU A 5 4.70 -10.57 0.05
CA LEU A 5 3.73 -9.87 0.89
C LEU A 5 3.34 -10.73 2.11
N THR A 6 3.09 -12.02 1.90
CA THR A 6 2.78 -12.97 2.99
C THR A 6 3.92 -13.10 3.98
N LYS A 7 5.17 -13.27 3.52
CA LYS A 7 6.34 -13.36 4.42
C LYS A 7 6.59 -12.06 5.17
N THR A 8 6.43 -10.91 4.50
CA THR A 8 6.58 -9.60 5.12
C THR A 8 5.55 -9.41 6.23
N TRP A 9 4.28 -9.73 5.98
CA TRP A 9 3.24 -9.67 7.01
C TRP A 9 3.54 -10.59 8.19
N GLN A 10 3.89 -11.84 7.92
CA GLN A 10 4.24 -12.81 8.96
C GLN A 10 5.43 -12.34 9.81
N MET A 11 6.43 -11.70 9.21
CA MET A 11 7.57 -11.14 9.93
C MET A 11 7.20 -9.98 10.85
N LEU A 12 6.32 -9.08 10.39
CA LEU A 12 5.95 -7.87 11.12
C LEU A 12 4.89 -8.12 12.19
N VAL A 13 3.95 -9.03 11.93
CA VAL A 13 2.76 -9.26 12.76
C VAL A 13 2.80 -10.62 13.47
N GLY A 14 3.66 -11.54 13.04
CA GLY A 14 3.75 -12.89 13.61
C GLY A 14 2.62 -13.84 13.21
N GLU A 15 1.78 -13.44 12.24
CA GLU A 15 0.59 -14.19 11.83
C GLU A 15 0.62 -14.60 10.37
N ASP A 16 -0.02 -15.73 10.08
CA ASP A 16 -0.20 -16.21 8.73
C ASP A 16 -1.34 -15.43 8.04
N LEU A 17 -0.98 -14.67 7.00
CA LEU A 17 -1.93 -14.00 6.13
C LEU A 17 -1.49 -14.18 4.67
N SER A 18 -2.28 -14.94 3.91
CA SER A 18 -1.98 -15.22 2.50
C SER A 18 -2.50 -14.11 1.60
N PHE A 19 -1.63 -13.58 0.74
CA PHE A 19 -2.00 -12.67 -0.33
C PHE A 19 -2.22 -13.45 -1.63
N SER A 20 -3.22 -13.05 -2.40
CA SER A 20 -3.50 -13.59 -3.74
C SER A 20 -3.73 -12.46 -4.73
N ALA A 21 -3.24 -12.64 -5.95
CA ALA A 21 -3.48 -11.74 -7.07
C ALA A 21 -4.97 -11.74 -7.42
N GLN A 22 -5.54 -10.55 -7.55
CA GLN A 22 -6.94 -10.38 -7.92
C GLN A 22 -7.10 -9.15 -8.81
N ALA A 23 -8.06 -9.20 -9.74
CA ALA A 23 -8.46 -8.01 -10.49
C ALA A 23 -9.01 -6.94 -9.55
N ILE A 24 -8.61 -5.69 -9.78
CA ILE A 24 -9.06 -4.59 -8.94
C ILE A 24 -10.54 -4.28 -9.18
N CYS A 25 -11.30 -4.16 -8.09
CA CYS A 25 -12.68 -3.68 -8.11
C CYS A 25 -12.77 -2.49 -7.16
N SER A 26 -12.82 -1.27 -7.71
CA SER A 26 -12.85 -0.03 -6.91
C SER A 26 -14.04 0.05 -5.95
N GLN A 27 -15.17 -0.56 -6.31
CA GLN A 27 -16.37 -0.62 -5.47
C GLN A 27 -16.23 -1.56 -4.26
N ALA A 28 -15.23 -2.46 -4.30
CA ALA A 28 -14.95 -3.43 -3.24
C ALA A 28 -13.80 -3.00 -2.32
N LEU A 29 -13.20 -1.82 -2.54
CA LEU A 29 -12.14 -1.26 -1.69
C LEU A 29 -12.74 -0.77 -0.35
N LEU A 30 -12.92 -1.73 0.57
CA LEU A 30 -13.44 -1.50 1.92
C LEU A 30 -12.27 -1.39 2.90
N ALA A 31 -11.68 -0.19 3.01
CA ALA A 31 -10.59 0.10 3.93
C ALA A 31 -10.79 1.45 4.64
N GLN A 32 -9.99 1.70 5.68
CA GLN A 32 -10.03 2.98 6.43
C GLN A 32 -8.74 3.79 6.26
N HIS A 33 -7.63 3.13 5.93
CA HIS A 33 -6.36 3.78 5.71
C HIS A 33 -5.85 3.53 4.31
N TYR A 34 -5.37 4.59 3.66
CA TYR A 34 -4.95 4.60 2.27
C TYR A 34 -3.60 5.29 2.16
N PHE A 35 -2.66 4.62 1.52
CA PHE A 35 -1.31 5.14 1.32
C PHE A 35 -0.85 4.90 -0.11
N VAL A 36 0.00 5.79 -0.60
CA VAL A 36 0.72 5.62 -1.86
C VAL A 36 2.19 5.92 -1.65
N VAL A 37 3.05 5.04 -2.13
CA VAL A 37 4.50 5.26 -2.29
C VAL A 37 4.77 5.41 -3.77
N THR A 38 5.48 6.47 -4.17
CA THR A 38 5.91 6.65 -5.55
C THR A 38 7.21 5.92 -5.84
N LEU A 39 7.41 5.53 -7.10
CA LEU A 39 8.62 4.89 -7.60
C LEU A 39 9.25 5.76 -8.68
N HIS A 40 10.52 6.13 -8.51
CA HIS A 40 11.26 7.04 -9.38
C HIS A 40 12.70 6.56 -9.61
N PRO A 41 13.38 7.00 -10.67
CA PRO A 41 12.80 7.34 -11.96
C PRO A 41 12.25 6.08 -12.64
N THR A 42 11.12 6.15 -13.32
CA THR A 42 10.73 5.04 -14.20
C THR A 42 11.40 5.18 -15.58
N PRO A 43 11.71 4.08 -16.29
CA PRO A 43 12.34 4.14 -17.61
C PRO A 43 11.49 4.88 -18.66
N SER A 44 10.17 4.88 -18.46
CA SER A 44 9.21 5.50 -19.38
C SER A 44 8.99 6.99 -19.11
N GLY A 45 9.59 7.56 -18.04
CA GLY A 45 9.40 8.95 -17.64
C GLY A 45 8.07 9.24 -16.94
N HIS A 46 7.24 8.21 -16.70
CA HIS A 46 5.99 8.34 -15.96
C HIS A 46 6.22 8.10 -14.46
N LEU A 47 5.29 8.54 -13.63
CA LEU A 47 5.28 8.17 -12.22
C LEU A 47 4.79 6.73 -12.09
N ALA A 48 5.46 5.87 -11.34
CA ALA A 48 4.90 4.58 -10.90
C ALA A 48 4.65 4.63 -9.40
N GLY A 49 3.95 3.63 -8.86
CA GLY A 49 3.68 3.63 -7.44
C GLY A 49 3.09 2.35 -6.89
N VAL A 50 3.00 2.30 -5.58
CA VAL A 50 2.42 1.21 -4.80
C VAL A 50 1.39 1.81 -3.87
N GLY A 51 0.14 1.41 -4.05
CA GLY A 51 -0.97 1.74 -3.18
C GLY A 51 -1.18 0.67 -2.12
N LEU A 52 -1.47 1.10 -0.89
CA LEU A 52 -1.93 0.26 0.21
C LEU A 52 -3.31 0.75 0.65
N ALA A 53 -4.27 -0.17 0.72
CA ALA A 53 -5.55 0.03 1.39
C ALA A 53 -5.67 -1.02 2.49
N ILE A 54 -5.84 -0.58 3.73
CA ILE A 54 -5.86 -1.46 4.91
C ILE A 54 -7.03 -1.10 5.83
N ALA A 55 -7.75 -2.13 6.31
CA ALA A 55 -8.82 -1.97 7.27
C ALA A 55 -8.29 -1.56 8.66
N GLU A 56 -9.12 -0.86 9.43
CA GLU A 56 -8.77 -0.35 10.77
C GLU A 56 -8.28 -1.47 11.70
N GLN A 57 -8.93 -2.63 11.69
CA GLN A 57 -8.56 -3.75 12.55
C GLN A 57 -7.18 -4.32 12.21
N ASP A 58 -6.84 -4.37 10.92
CA ASP A 58 -5.52 -4.81 10.45
C ASP A 58 -4.44 -3.79 10.77
N ALA A 59 -4.75 -2.51 10.58
CA ALA A 59 -3.88 -1.39 10.89
C ALA A 59 -3.52 -1.37 12.38
N ARG A 60 -4.52 -1.45 13.27
CA ARG A 60 -4.29 -1.51 14.73
C ARG A 60 -3.44 -2.69 15.15
N LYS A 61 -3.69 -3.85 14.57
CA LYS A 61 -2.94 -5.06 14.90
C LYS A 61 -1.48 -4.94 14.50
N LEU A 62 -1.23 -4.48 13.27
CA LEU A 62 0.11 -4.17 12.78
C LEU A 62 0.81 -3.20 13.74
N THR A 63 0.18 -2.07 14.04
CA THR A 63 0.74 -1.04 14.92
C THR A 63 1.04 -1.56 16.32
N SER A 64 0.14 -2.34 16.90
CA SER A 64 0.30 -2.96 18.22
C SER A 64 1.54 -3.85 18.27
N GLN A 65 1.76 -4.68 17.24
CA GLN A 65 2.94 -5.54 17.15
C GLN A 65 4.22 -4.74 16.87
N MET A 66 4.16 -3.74 15.99
CA MET A 66 5.33 -2.92 15.63
C MET A 66 5.86 -2.07 16.80
N PHE A 67 4.97 -1.53 17.63
CA PHE A 67 5.35 -0.66 18.75
C PHE A 67 5.35 -1.35 20.12
N ASP A 68 4.97 -2.63 20.19
CA ASP A 68 4.82 -3.39 21.44
C ASP A 68 3.88 -2.68 22.44
N LEU A 69 2.73 -2.22 21.92
CA LEU A 69 1.71 -1.49 22.68
C LEU A 69 0.34 -2.18 22.55
N PRO A 70 -0.50 -2.17 23.60
CA PRO A 70 -1.88 -2.63 23.50
C PRO A 70 -2.68 -1.83 22.47
N GLU A 71 -3.57 -2.49 21.71
CA GLU A 71 -4.40 -1.82 20.69
C GLU A 71 -5.24 -0.65 21.22
N SER A 72 -5.59 -0.66 22.52
CA SER A 72 -6.36 0.40 23.19
C SER A 72 -5.54 1.66 23.48
N GLU A 73 -4.21 1.58 23.43
CA GLU A 73 -3.29 2.69 23.71
C GLU A 73 -2.78 3.37 22.44
N LEU A 74 -3.11 2.82 21.26
CA LEU A 74 -2.65 3.33 19.97
C LEU A 74 -3.37 4.62 19.59
N SER A 75 -2.58 5.65 19.27
CA SER A 75 -3.07 6.88 18.68
C SER A 75 -3.32 6.74 17.18
N ALA A 76 -4.03 7.71 16.59
CA ALA A 76 -4.25 7.74 15.15
C ALA A 76 -2.95 8.01 14.35
N ASP A 77 -1.96 8.65 14.99
CA ASP A 77 -0.66 8.96 14.39
C ASP A 77 0.22 7.69 14.38
N ASP A 78 0.22 6.92 15.47
CA ASP A 78 0.91 5.62 15.52
C ASP A 78 0.39 4.68 14.42
N ILE A 79 -0.93 4.65 14.22
CA ILE A 79 -1.55 3.84 13.17
C ILE A 79 -1.11 4.31 11.78
N ALA A 80 -1.08 5.63 11.56
CA ALA A 80 -0.67 6.20 10.29
C ALA A 80 0.81 5.90 9.97
N ASP A 81 1.69 6.04 10.96
CA ASP A 81 3.11 5.79 10.81
C ASP A 81 3.37 4.31 10.50
N ALA A 82 2.78 3.39 11.26
CA ALA A 82 2.92 1.95 11.01
C ALA A 82 2.40 1.54 9.63
N CYS A 83 1.26 2.08 9.19
CA CYS A 83 0.72 1.81 7.85
C CYS A 83 1.60 2.41 6.74
N GLY A 84 2.17 3.58 6.97
CA GLY A 84 3.12 4.21 6.05
C GLY A 84 4.37 3.34 5.88
N GLU A 85 4.94 2.86 6.99
CA GLU A 85 6.08 1.94 6.97
C GLU A 85 5.74 0.62 6.28
N LEU A 86 4.57 0.03 6.55
CA LEU A 86 4.13 -1.17 5.83
C LEU A 86 4.03 -0.92 4.31
N CYS A 87 3.46 0.22 3.90
CA CYS A 87 3.36 0.59 2.49
C CYS A 87 4.76 0.71 1.86
N ASN A 88 5.72 1.30 2.58
CA ASN A 88 7.11 1.42 2.14
C ASN A 88 7.80 0.06 2.01
N VAL A 89 7.64 -0.82 3.01
CA VAL A 89 8.20 -2.17 2.98
C VAL A 89 7.61 -2.98 1.82
N PHE A 90 6.29 -2.95 1.61
CA PHE A 90 5.67 -3.59 0.44
C PHE A 90 6.18 -3.00 -0.87
N ALA A 91 6.34 -1.68 -0.93
CA ALA A 91 6.86 -1.02 -2.12
C ALA A 91 8.31 -1.42 -2.41
N SER A 92 9.14 -1.67 -1.40
CA SER A 92 10.53 -2.11 -1.59
C SER A 92 10.65 -3.47 -2.29
N GLY A 93 9.62 -4.30 -2.20
CA GLY A 93 9.53 -5.57 -2.92
C GLY A 93 9.06 -5.46 -4.36
N VAL A 94 8.59 -4.29 -4.82
CA VAL A 94 7.98 -4.12 -6.16
C VAL A 94 8.98 -3.91 -7.31
N PRO A 95 10.10 -3.17 -7.17
CA PRO A 95 11.03 -2.93 -8.28
C PRO A 95 11.52 -4.20 -8.97
N THR A 96 11.85 -5.24 -8.19
CA THR A 96 12.25 -6.57 -8.69
C THR A 96 11.16 -7.31 -9.47
N HIS A 97 9.90 -6.87 -9.36
CA HIS A 97 8.78 -7.40 -10.13
C HIS A 97 8.45 -6.59 -11.39
N ILE A 98 8.92 -5.34 -11.49
CA ILE A 98 8.71 -4.47 -12.65
C ILE A 98 9.86 -4.60 -13.64
N THR A 99 11.11 -4.63 -13.15
CA THR A 99 12.29 -4.75 -14.01
C THR A 99 13.53 -5.18 -13.21
N ASP A 100 14.27 -6.16 -13.72
CA ASP A 100 15.55 -6.61 -13.13
C ASP A 100 16.71 -5.61 -13.36
N GLN A 101 16.47 -4.55 -14.15
CA GLN A 101 17.53 -3.67 -14.67
C GLN A 101 17.55 -2.27 -14.07
N LEU A 102 16.53 -1.87 -13.30
CA LEU A 102 16.49 -0.54 -12.68
C LEU A 102 16.36 -0.64 -11.17
N THR A 103 17.26 0.06 -10.47
CA THR A 103 17.03 0.48 -9.10
C THR A 103 16.01 1.62 -9.13
N LEU A 104 14.78 1.35 -8.69
CA LEU A 104 13.79 2.40 -8.46
C LEU A 104 14.00 2.93 -7.04
N ASP A 105 14.20 4.24 -6.92
CA ASP A 105 14.09 5.00 -5.68
C ASP A 105 12.64 5.07 -5.23
N LEU A 106 12.43 4.77 -3.95
CA LEU A 106 11.13 4.85 -3.30
C LEU A 106 10.95 6.26 -2.73
N GLY A 107 9.84 6.91 -3.09
CA GLY A 107 9.38 8.11 -2.42
C GLY A 107 8.89 7.82 -1.00
N LEU A 108 8.49 8.87 -0.28
CA LEU A 108 7.89 8.70 1.04
C LEU A 108 6.43 8.26 0.95
N PRO A 109 5.95 7.39 1.85
CA PRO A 109 4.55 7.01 1.92
C PRO A 109 3.67 8.23 2.20
N SER A 110 2.73 8.47 1.30
CA SER A 110 1.76 9.56 1.41
C SER A 110 0.41 9.02 1.88
N ARG A 111 -0.07 9.51 3.03
CA ARG A 111 -1.44 9.21 3.50
C ARG A 111 -2.46 9.95 2.66
N LEU A 112 -3.48 9.24 2.21
CA LEU A 112 -4.56 9.77 1.39
C LEU A 112 -5.92 9.57 2.08
N SER A 113 -6.86 10.45 1.78
CA SER A 113 -8.27 10.14 2.03
C SER A 113 -8.79 9.08 1.05
N HIS A 114 -9.88 8.40 1.41
CA HIS A 114 -10.55 7.44 0.54
C HIS A 114 -10.88 8.03 -0.85
N ALA A 115 -11.43 9.25 -0.88
CA ALA A 115 -11.79 9.92 -2.14
C ALA A 115 -10.56 10.20 -3.02
N GLN A 116 -9.45 10.65 -2.43
CA GLN A 116 -8.20 10.89 -3.16
C GLN A 116 -7.64 9.60 -3.74
N PHE A 117 -7.60 8.53 -2.93
CA PHE A 117 -7.12 7.23 -3.36
C PHE A 117 -7.94 6.68 -4.53
N LEU A 118 -9.27 6.77 -4.47
CA LEU A 118 -10.14 6.34 -5.56
C LEU A 118 -9.96 7.16 -6.84
N LEU A 119 -9.74 8.48 -6.73
CA LEU A 119 -9.47 9.33 -7.89
C LEU A 119 -8.15 8.95 -8.58
N ILE A 120 -7.09 8.73 -7.80
CA ILE A 120 -5.80 8.28 -8.31
C ILE A 120 -5.94 6.90 -8.94
N LEU A 121 -6.59 5.95 -8.26
CA LEU A 121 -6.84 4.61 -8.78
C LEU A 121 -7.60 4.62 -10.10
N ALA A 122 -8.63 5.47 -10.24
CA ALA A 122 -9.43 5.57 -11.44
C ALA A 122 -8.69 6.20 -12.62
N ALA A 123 -7.71 7.07 -12.35
CA ALA A 123 -6.91 7.74 -13.37
C ALA A 123 -5.65 6.97 -13.78
N SER A 124 -5.20 6.03 -12.93
CA SER A 124 -3.93 5.32 -13.07
C SER A 124 -4.06 3.99 -13.83
N THR A 125 -2.95 3.52 -14.38
CA THR A 125 -2.84 2.18 -14.96
C THR A 125 -2.32 1.20 -13.89
N VAL A 126 -3.14 0.20 -13.57
CA VAL A 126 -2.81 -0.85 -12.59
C VAL A 126 -2.21 -2.06 -13.31
N SER A 127 -0.99 -2.46 -12.95
CA SER A 127 -0.34 -3.66 -13.46
C SER A 127 -0.51 -4.88 -12.57
N GLY A 128 -0.89 -4.68 -11.30
CA GLY A 128 -1.21 -5.77 -10.39
C GLY A 128 -1.99 -5.32 -9.17
N SER A 129 -2.81 -6.21 -8.63
CA SER A 129 -3.42 -6.02 -7.32
C SER A 129 -3.41 -7.34 -6.56
N TYR A 130 -3.07 -7.26 -5.28
CA TYR A 130 -2.92 -8.39 -4.38
C TYR A 130 -3.75 -8.11 -3.15
N ILE A 131 -4.60 -9.06 -2.79
CA ILE A 131 -5.48 -8.94 -1.65
C ILE A 131 -5.19 -10.07 -0.67
N ALA A 132 -5.17 -9.73 0.60
CA ALA A 132 -5.34 -10.67 1.68
C ALA A 132 -6.77 -10.54 2.19
N HIS A 133 -7.58 -11.57 1.96
CA HIS A 133 -8.95 -11.62 2.44
C HIS A 133 -9.18 -12.89 3.26
N GLN A 134 -9.28 -12.75 4.58
CA GLN A 134 -9.61 -13.84 5.48
C GLN A 134 -10.57 -13.33 6.56
N GLN A 135 -11.85 -13.74 6.48
CA GLN A 135 -12.92 -13.25 7.35
C GLN A 135 -13.06 -11.72 7.30
N ASP A 136 -12.69 -11.04 8.39
CA ASP A 136 -12.77 -9.58 8.55
C ASP A 136 -11.45 -8.86 8.21
N ARG A 137 -10.44 -9.61 7.73
CA ARG A 137 -9.13 -9.08 7.30
C ARG A 137 -9.24 -8.55 5.88
N HIS A 138 -8.87 -7.29 5.68
CA HIS A 138 -8.92 -6.64 4.37
C HIS A 138 -7.70 -5.75 4.15
N ILE A 139 -6.68 -6.33 3.51
CA ILE A 139 -5.48 -5.62 3.06
C ILE A 139 -5.36 -5.78 1.56
N GLN A 140 -5.21 -4.67 0.86
CA GLN A 140 -5.03 -4.65 -0.58
C GLN A 140 -3.81 -3.82 -0.96
N VAL A 141 -2.91 -4.45 -1.72
CA VAL A 141 -1.74 -3.82 -2.32
C VAL A 141 -1.99 -3.69 -3.82
N ILE A 142 -1.69 -2.51 -4.35
CA ILE A 142 -1.99 -2.14 -5.74
C ILE A 142 -0.71 -1.61 -6.37
N ILE A 143 -0.30 -2.17 -7.51
CA ILE A 143 0.86 -1.73 -8.25
C ILE A 143 0.39 -0.89 -9.43
N PHE A 144 0.80 0.37 -9.43
CA PHE A 144 0.56 1.32 -10.50
C PHE A 144 1.77 1.34 -11.44
N GLU A 145 1.59 0.86 -12.66
CA GLU A 145 2.59 1.03 -13.73
C GLU A 145 2.68 2.49 -14.16
N THR A 146 1.53 3.17 -14.20
CA THR A 146 1.44 4.61 -14.39
C THR A 146 0.53 5.17 -13.30
N LEU A 147 1.11 5.97 -12.41
CA LEU A 147 0.44 6.65 -11.32
C LEU A 147 0.09 8.07 -11.77
N GLU A 148 -1.17 8.25 -12.16
CA GLU A 148 -1.70 9.56 -12.53
C GLU A 148 -2.21 10.27 -11.28
N VAL A 149 -1.94 11.58 -11.19
CA VAL A 149 -2.37 12.43 -10.08
C VAL A 149 -3.31 13.51 -10.59
N PRO A 150 -4.63 13.24 -10.67
CA PRO A 150 -5.59 14.22 -11.15
C PRO A 150 -5.56 15.47 -10.28
N ALA A 151 -5.66 16.66 -10.88
CA ALA A 151 -5.76 17.91 -10.14
C ALA A 151 -6.91 17.90 -9.11
N ALA A 152 -8.01 17.19 -9.42
CA ALA A 152 -9.15 17.01 -8.53
C ALA A 152 -8.82 16.22 -7.25
N ALA A 153 -7.74 15.44 -7.23
CA ALA A 153 -7.28 14.76 -6.02
C ALA A 153 -6.69 15.76 -5.00
N GLY A 154 -6.26 16.95 -5.44
CA GLY A 154 -5.69 17.97 -4.56
C GLY A 154 -4.47 17.48 -3.77
N TRP A 155 -3.81 16.44 -4.26
CA TRP A 155 -2.59 15.86 -3.72
C TRP A 155 -1.49 15.96 -4.77
N SER A 156 -0.26 16.12 -4.33
CA SER A 156 0.94 16.01 -5.15
C SER A 156 1.94 15.14 -4.41
N PRO A 157 2.63 14.21 -5.09
CA PRO A 157 3.68 13.43 -4.45
C PRO A 157 4.81 14.36 -4.00
N ALA A 158 5.39 14.06 -2.85
CA ALA A 158 6.65 14.68 -2.44
C ALA A 158 7.75 14.21 -3.41
N THR A 159 8.41 15.16 -4.07
CA THR A 159 9.57 14.93 -4.94
C THR A 159 10.84 14.77 -4.13
#